data_AF-A0A662VV07-F1
#
_entry.id   AF-A0A662VV07-F1
#
_cell.length_a   1.000
_cell.length_b   1.000
_cell.length_c   1.000
_cell.angle_alpha   90.00
_cell.angle_beta   90.00
_cell.angle_gamma   90.00
#
_symmetry.space_group_name_H-M   'P 1'
#
loop_
_entity.id
_entity.type
_entity.pdbx_description
1 polymer ?
#
loop_
_entity_poly.entity_id
_entity_poly.type
_entity_poly.pdbx_seq_one_letter_code
_entity_poly.pdbx_strand_id
1 'polypeptide(L)'
;MQPLRLPRDFTQASRAAVYTYARMLDRPDFYGEIYSPKIVARGRTLKLRVVDACCEAASKAMNLLSHYGIDREYDIEKHWRDVKIIQLWMGGRQLCQMDVARHFYDCEML
;
A
#
# COMPACT_ATOMS: atom_id res chain seq x y z
N MET A 1 -18.24 -21.76 8.66
CA MET A 1 -17.42 -20.81 7.88
C MET A 1 -18.01 -19.42 8.04
N GLN A 2 -17.28 -18.49 8.65
CA GLN A 2 -17.72 -17.09 8.78
C GLN A 2 -17.64 -16.42 7.39
N PRO A 3 -18.67 -15.66 6.96
CA PRO A 3 -18.65 -15.03 5.64
C PRO A 3 -17.50 -14.02 5.53
N LEU A 4 -16.83 -14.03 4.38
CA LEU A 4 -15.70 -13.16 4.05
C LEU A 4 -16.15 -11.69 3.97
N ARG A 5 -16.30 -11.01 5.11
CA ARG A 5 -16.31 -9.55 5.17
C ARG A 5 -14.89 -9.07 4.91
N LEU A 6 -14.51 -8.91 3.63
CA LEU A 6 -13.61 -7.82 3.31
C LEU A 6 -14.41 -6.56 3.67
N PRO A 7 -14.05 -5.78 4.72
CA PRO A 7 -14.81 -4.61 5.07
C PRO A 7 -14.80 -3.69 3.85
N ARG A 8 -15.95 -3.50 3.19
CA ARG A 8 -16.08 -2.57 2.04
C ARG A 8 -15.50 -1.19 2.41
N ASP A 9 -15.60 -0.87 3.70
CA ASP A 9 -15.06 0.30 4.36
C ASP A 9 -13.55 0.45 4.15
N PHE A 10 -12.76 -0.63 4.15
CA PHE A 10 -11.31 -0.53 4.05
C PHE A 10 -10.84 -0.14 2.65
N THR A 11 -11.41 -0.71 1.59
CA THR A 11 -11.08 -0.33 0.21
C THR A 11 -11.49 1.12 -0.06
N GLN A 12 -12.66 1.52 0.42
CA GLN A 12 -13.12 2.91 0.30
C GLN A 12 -12.24 3.88 1.11
N ALA A 13 -11.84 3.51 2.32
CA ALA A 13 -10.93 4.30 3.16
C ALA A 13 -9.54 4.42 2.52
N SER A 14 -9.02 3.34 1.95
CA SER A 14 -7.74 3.32 1.21
C SER A 14 -7.80 4.28 0.03
N ARG A 15 -8.89 4.21 -0.76
CA ARG A 15 -9.11 5.10 -1.89
C ARG A 15 -9.20 6.57 -1.46
N ALA A 16 -9.96 6.87 -0.40
CA ALA A 16 -10.06 8.22 0.15
C ALA A 16 -8.70 8.75 0.65
N ALA A 17 -7.90 7.89 1.28
CA ALA A 17 -6.56 8.24 1.76
C ALA A 17 -5.59 8.53 0.60
N VAL A 18 -5.67 7.75 -0.49
CA VAL A 18 -4.89 7.99 -1.72
C VAL A 18 -5.28 9.32 -2.37
N TYR A 19 -6.57 9.63 -2.52
CA TYR A 19 -6.99 10.92 -3.07
C TYR A 19 -6.60 12.09 -2.15
N THR A 20 -6.64 11.89 -0.84
CA THR A 20 -6.15 12.90 0.11
C THR A 20 -4.66 13.15 -0.09
N TYR A 21 -3.86 12.10 -0.28
CA TYR A 21 -2.43 12.25 -0.54
C TYR A 21 -2.16 12.90 -1.90
N ALA A 22 -2.90 12.54 -2.95
CA ALA A 22 -2.82 13.22 -4.25
C ALA A 22 -3.08 14.73 -4.12
N ARG A 23 -4.11 15.12 -3.36
CA ARG A 23 -4.39 16.53 -3.05
C ARG A 23 -3.22 17.21 -2.32
N MET A 24 -2.53 16.50 -1.43
CA MET A 24 -1.36 17.05 -0.73
C MET A 24 -0.20 17.30 -1.70
N LEU A 25 -0.02 16.45 -2.70
CA LEU A 25 1.00 16.63 -3.74
C LEU A 25 0.65 17.77 -4.71
N ASP A 26 -0.63 17.93 -5.05
CA ASP A 26 -1.11 19.00 -5.94
C ASP A 26 -1.05 20.39 -5.29
N ARG A 27 -0.94 20.47 -3.96
CA ARG A 27 -0.96 21.72 -3.18
C ARG A 27 0.27 21.87 -2.27
N PRO A 28 1.48 21.99 -2.86
CA PRO A 28 2.70 22.19 -2.08
C PRO A 28 2.70 23.53 -1.31
N ASP A 29 1.90 24.51 -1.76
CA ASP A 29 1.64 25.79 -1.10
C ASP A 29 1.08 25.63 0.33
N PHE A 30 0.25 24.62 0.56
CA PHE A 30 -0.35 24.36 1.88
C PHE A 30 0.36 23.25 2.67
N TYR A 31 0.86 22.22 2.00
CA TYR A 31 1.34 21.00 2.66
C TYR A 31 2.87 20.89 2.75
N GLY A 32 3.60 21.78 2.07
CA GLY A 32 5.06 21.78 1.96
C GLY A 32 5.55 21.16 0.67
N GLU A 33 6.87 21.22 0.45
CA GLU A 33 7.49 20.68 -0.77
C GLU A 33 7.18 19.19 -0.97
N ILE A 34 7.05 18.79 -2.23
CA ILE A 34 6.64 17.44 -2.68
C ILE A 34 7.56 16.35 -2.12
N TYR A 35 8.84 16.66 -1.93
CA TYR A 35 9.85 15.75 -1.38
C TYR A 35 10.23 16.04 0.08
N SER A 36 9.46 16.89 0.77
CA SER A 36 9.69 17.12 2.19
C SER A 36 9.56 15.80 2.98
N PRO A 37 10.35 15.59 4.05
CA PRO A 37 10.33 14.35 4.84
C PRO A 37 8.92 13.94 5.29
N LYS A 38 8.07 14.93 5.60
CA LYS A 38 6.66 14.73 5.97
C LYS A 38 5.82 14.12 4.85
N ILE A 39 5.92 14.67 3.64
CA ILE A 39 5.15 14.18 2.49
C ILE A 39 5.64 12.78 2.10
N VAL A 40 6.96 12.57 2.08
CA VAL A 40 7.56 11.27 1.79
C VAL A 40 7.12 10.23 2.81
N ALA A 41 7.22 10.52 4.10
CA ALA A 41 6.78 9.61 5.17
C ALA A 41 5.28 9.28 5.05
N ARG A 42 4.42 10.27 4.78
CA ARG A 42 2.98 10.06 4.56
C ARG A 42 2.72 9.11 3.39
N GLY A 43 3.39 9.33 2.25
CA GLY A 43 3.26 8.49 1.07
C GLY A 43 3.76 7.05 1.31
N ARG A 44 4.88 6.91 2.02
CA ARG A 44 5.48 5.62 2.41
C ARG A 44 4.55 4.82 3.32
N THR A 45 4.00 5.44 4.37
CA THR A 45 3.02 4.80 5.26
C THR A 45 1.77 4.38 4.52
N LEU A 46 1.24 5.26 3.64
CA LEU A 46 0.05 4.97 2.85
C LEU A 46 0.28 3.77 1.92
N LYS A 47 1.38 3.77 1.15
CA LYS A 47 1.77 2.66 0.29
C LYS A 47 1.78 1.34 1.07
N LEU A 48 2.50 1.31 2.19
CA LEU A 48 2.61 0.11 3.02
C LEU A 48 1.24 -0.40 3.45
N ARG A 49 0.39 0.48 3.97
CA ARG A 49 -0.92 0.09 4.51
C ARG A 49 -1.86 -0.46 3.44
N VAL A 50 -1.86 0.16 2.26
CA VAL A 50 -2.71 -0.24 1.13
C VAL A 50 -2.22 -1.56 0.53
N VAL A 51 -0.91 -1.67 0.29
CA VAL A 51 -0.32 -2.88 -0.31
C VAL A 51 -0.45 -4.10 0.61
N ASP A 52 -0.26 -3.93 1.92
CA ASP A 52 -0.43 -5.04 2.88
C ASP A 52 -1.85 -5.60 2.85
N ALA A 53 -2.86 -4.72 2.78
CA ALA A 53 -4.25 -5.14 2.67
C ALA A 53 -4.60 -5.76 1.31
N CYS A 54 -4.05 -5.22 0.22
CA CYS A 54 -4.20 -5.83 -1.11
C CYS A 54 -3.57 -7.23 -1.15
N CYS A 55 -2.37 -7.40 -0.57
CA CYS A 55 -1.71 -8.69 -0.44
C CYS A 55 -2.58 -9.68 0.35
N GLU A 56 -3.15 -9.24 1.47
CA GLU A 56 -4.01 -10.07 2.32
C GLU A 56 -5.27 -10.51 1.57
N ALA A 57 -5.96 -9.57 0.91
CA ALA A 57 -7.16 -9.86 0.13
C ALA A 57 -6.87 -10.80 -1.04
N ALA A 58 -5.80 -10.53 -1.81
CA ALA A 58 -5.40 -11.38 -2.92
C ALA A 58 -5.01 -12.79 -2.44
N SER A 59 -4.25 -12.90 -1.34
CA SER A 59 -3.87 -14.20 -0.78
C SER A 59 -5.09 -15.00 -0.29
N LYS A 60 -6.08 -14.33 0.31
CA LYS A 60 -7.36 -14.97 0.69
C LYS A 60 -8.12 -15.45 -0.54
N ALA A 61 -8.17 -14.67 -1.61
CA ALA A 61 -8.82 -15.07 -2.85
C ALA A 61 -8.10 -16.26 -3.52
N MET A 62 -6.76 -16.26 -3.56
CA MET A 62 -5.96 -17.40 -4.02
C MET A 62 -6.28 -18.67 -3.22
N ASN A 63 -6.33 -18.58 -1.88
CA ASN A 63 -6.65 -19.72 -1.01
C ASN A 63 -8.07 -20.24 -1.21
N LEU A 64 -9.04 -19.38 -1.50
CA LEU A 64 -10.42 -19.78 -1.79
C LEU A 64 -10.55 -20.52 -3.13
N LEU A 65 -9.77 -20.11 -4.13
CA LEU A 65 -9.73 -20.76 -5.45
C LEU A 65 -8.89 -22.03 -5.45
N SER A 66 -8.04 -22.23 -4.44
CA SER A 66 -7.16 -23.39 -4.30
C SER A 66 -6.33 -23.61 -5.57
N HIS A 67 -6.48 -24.74 -6.26
CA HIS A 67 -5.73 -25.06 -7.48
C HIS A 67 -6.10 -24.17 -8.68
N TYR A 68 -7.31 -23.60 -8.72
CA TYR A 68 -7.70 -22.64 -9.76
C TYR A 68 -7.04 -21.26 -9.55
N GLY A 69 -6.49 -21.00 -8.36
CA GLY A 69 -5.87 -19.71 -8.06
C GLY A 69 -4.61 -19.45 -8.89
N ILE A 70 -3.88 -20.49 -9.26
CA ILE A 70 -2.64 -20.39 -10.06
C ILE A 70 -2.86 -20.49 -11.57
N ASP A 71 -4.10 -20.72 -11.98
CA ASP A 71 -4.45 -20.91 -13.38
C ASP A 71 -4.40 -19.57 -14.13
N ARG A 72 -3.92 -19.61 -15.37
CA ARG A 72 -3.82 -18.44 -16.26
C ARG A 72 -5.17 -18.01 -16.81
N GLU A 73 -6.18 -18.87 -16.78
CA GLU A 73 -7.54 -18.50 -17.19
C GLU A 73 -8.20 -17.52 -16.22
N TYR A 74 -7.71 -17.43 -14.97
CA TYR A 74 -8.23 -16.50 -13.96
C TYR A 74 -7.22 -15.39 -13.65
N ASP A 75 -7.71 -14.15 -13.54
CA ASP A 75 -6.85 -12.96 -13.33
C ASP A 75 -6.27 -12.83 -11.91
N ILE A 76 -6.64 -13.71 -10.97
CA ILE A 76 -6.27 -13.55 -9.56
C ILE A 76 -4.76 -13.70 -9.32
N GLU A 77 -4.11 -14.63 -10.02
CA GLU A 77 -2.66 -14.85 -9.93
C GLU A 77 -1.92 -13.59 -10.36
N LYS A 78 -2.37 -13.00 -11.47
CA LYS A 78 -1.83 -11.75 -12.01
C LYS A 78 -1.95 -10.62 -10.99
N HIS A 79 -3.14 -10.41 -10.42
CA HIS A 79 -3.34 -9.39 -9.41
C HIS A 79 -2.50 -9.61 -8.15
N TRP A 80 -2.36 -10.85 -7.69
CA TRP A 80 -1.52 -11.17 -6.53
C TRP A 80 -0.06 -10.83 -6.79
N ARG A 81 0.47 -11.20 -7.96
CA ARG A 81 1.85 -10.92 -8.38
C ARG A 81 2.10 -9.43 -8.59
N ASP A 82 1.19 -8.71 -9.24
CA ASP A 82 1.33 -7.28 -9.49
C ASP A 82 1.36 -6.48 -8.17
N VAL A 83 0.52 -6.85 -7.19
CA VAL A 83 0.54 -6.24 -5.86
C VAL A 83 1.87 -6.49 -5.15
N LYS A 84 2.46 -7.68 -5.30
CA LYS A 84 3.79 -7.99 -4.75
C LYS A 84 4.90 -7.16 -5.38
N ILE A 85 4.83 -6.90 -6.68
CA ILE A 85 5.78 -6.01 -7.37
C ILE A 85 5.66 -4.58 -6.81
N ILE A 86 4.43 -4.08 -6.61
CA ILE A 86 4.20 -2.75 -6.01
C ILE A 86 4.76 -2.68 -4.57
N GLN A 87 4.70 -3.77 -3.80
CA GLN A 87 5.30 -3.83 -2.46
C GLN A 87 6.81 -3.55 -2.50
N LEU A 88 7.51 -4.14 -3.47
CA LEU A 88 8.96 -4.04 -3.65
C LEU A 88 9.41 -2.73 -4.30
N TRP A 89 8.55 -2.13 -5.13
CA TRP A 89 8.86 -0.90 -5.85
C TRP A 89 9.27 0.25 -4.89
N MET A 90 10.32 1.01 -5.24
CA MET A 90 10.92 2.07 -4.40
C MET A 90 11.43 1.58 -3.03
N GLY A 91 12.12 0.43 -2.99
CA GLY A 91 12.92 0.00 -1.83
C GLY A 91 12.22 -0.96 -0.86
N GLY A 92 11.13 -1.59 -1.26
CA GLY A 92 10.48 -2.61 -0.44
C GLY A 92 9.88 -2.09 0.86
N ARG A 93 9.55 -3.01 1.76
CA ARG A 93 8.86 -2.68 3.03
C ARG A 93 9.79 -2.04 4.04
N GLN A 94 10.99 -2.58 4.16
CA GLN A 94 11.98 -2.22 5.17
C GLN A 94 12.45 -0.78 4.97
N LEU A 95 12.85 -0.39 3.74
CA LEU A 95 13.24 0.99 3.47
C LEU A 95 12.09 1.97 3.74
N CYS A 96 10.85 1.58 3.40
CA CYS A 96 9.69 2.42 3.67
C CYS A 96 9.46 2.63 5.17
N GLN A 97 9.63 1.60 5.99
CA GLN A 97 9.52 1.71 7.44
C GLN A 97 10.64 2.56 8.04
N MET A 98 11.87 2.43 7.53
CA MET A 98 12.99 3.26 7.95
C MET A 98 12.76 4.74 7.65
N ASP A 99 12.26 5.09 6.45
CA ASP A 99 12.00 6.49 6.10
C ASP A 99 10.86 7.10 6.92
N VAL A 100 9.86 6.29 7.26
CA VAL A 100 8.81 6.71 8.21
C VAL A 100 9.39 6.93 9.59
N ALA A 101 10.21 6.00 10.09
CA ALA A 101 10.86 6.13 11.39
C ALA A 101 11.76 7.37 11.46
N ARG A 102 12.54 7.64 10.41
CA ARG A 102 13.40 8.83 10.32
C ARG A 102 12.61 10.12 10.46
N HIS A 103 11.44 10.21 9.82
CA HIS A 103 10.61 11.40 9.94
C HIS A 103 10.00 11.58 11.34
N PHE A 104 9.62 10.50 12.02
CA PHE A 104 8.98 10.59 13.34
C PHE A 104 9.96 10.71 14.51
N TYR A 105 11.18 10.20 14.35
CA TYR A 105 12.22 10.20 15.38
C TYR A 105 13.41 11.11 15.05
N ASP A 106 13.27 11.97 14.04
CA ASP A 106 14.31 12.90 13.56
C ASP A 106 15.69 12.23 13.41
N CYS A 107 15.71 11.01 12.88
CA CYS A 107 16.94 10.24 12.71
C CYS A 107 17.66 10.64 11.43
N GLU A 108 18.96 10.89 11.52
CA GLU A 108 19.82 11.17 10.37
C GLU A 108 20.29 9.89 9.68
N MET A 109 20.65 10.02 8.40
CA MET A 109 21.35 8.96 7.67
C MET A 109 22.80 8.93 8.17
N LEU A 110 23.29 7.74 8.54
CA LEU A 110 24.70 7.49 8.78
C LEU A 110 25.51 7.66 7.48
#